data_AF-A0A429FYM8-F1
#
_entry.id   AF-A0A429FYM8-F1
#
_cell.length_a   1.000
_cell.length_b   1.000
_cell.length_c   1.000
_cell.angle_alpha   90.00
_cell.angle_beta   90.00
_cell.angle_gamma   90.00
#
_symmetry.space_group_name_H-M   'P 1'
#
loop_
_entity.id
_entity.type
_entity.pdbx_description
1 polymer ?
#
loop_
_entity_poly.entity_id
_entity_poly.type
_entity_poly.pdbx_seq_one_letter_code
_entity_poly.pdbx_strand_id
1 'polypeptide(L)'
;MPGRPDAGLLRTLLRRYVFVPDDRRPDVSPYLGLALRWLEAASMPITALDEPRLARAALEALALQLGGQPAAASTFRHKRAVFKHALGHAVELGDLAANPLDRVKWRPPKQSGAVDRRVVVNPSQARELLTAVSYVGQSRGPRLRAMFACMYFAGLRPAEAAGLRRQDCELPATGWGLITLKKSRPQSNKRYTDSGETFDDRGLKHRDDDVVRPVPVPPELVGILREHLDAFGTAEDGRMFVTSGGQSFSGSAYAQVWKRA
;
A
#
# COMPACT_ATOMS: atom_id res chain seq x y z
N MET A 1 5.49 -32.43 -13.47
CA MET A 1 6.91 -32.81 -13.53
C MET A 1 7.36 -33.32 -12.17
N PRO A 2 8.13 -34.43 -12.11
CA PRO A 2 8.79 -34.87 -10.88
C PRO A 2 9.76 -33.79 -10.37
N GLY A 3 10.13 -33.86 -9.09
CA GLY A 3 11.15 -32.98 -8.51
C GLY A 3 10.71 -31.53 -8.28
N ARG A 4 9.41 -31.26 -8.11
CA ARG A 4 8.88 -29.92 -7.83
C ARG A 4 9.54 -29.34 -6.57
N PRO A 5 10.22 -28.17 -6.66
CA PRO A 5 10.74 -27.49 -5.48
C PRO A 5 9.62 -27.03 -4.56
N ASP A 6 9.96 -26.82 -3.28
CA ASP A 6 9.01 -26.32 -2.29
C ASP A 6 8.32 -25.02 -2.77
N ALA A 7 7.03 -24.89 -2.45
CA ALA A 7 6.22 -23.75 -2.88
C ALA A 7 6.72 -22.42 -2.28
N GLY A 8 7.24 -22.44 -1.05
CA GLY A 8 7.87 -21.30 -0.39
C GLY A 8 9.16 -20.88 -1.08
N LEU A 9 9.97 -21.85 -1.52
CA LEU A 9 11.17 -21.60 -2.32
C LEU A 9 10.82 -20.97 -3.68
N LEU A 10 9.90 -21.55 -4.44
CA LEU A 10 9.45 -21.02 -5.74
C LEU A 10 8.92 -19.59 -5.60
N ARG A 11 8.15 -19.32 -4.55
CA ARG A 11 7.65 -17.97 -4.26
C ARG A 11 8.78 -16.98 -3.96
N THR A 12 9.79 -17.42 -3.21
CA THR A 12 10.95 -16.60 -2.88
C THR A 12 11.74 -16.27 -4.14
N LEU A 13 12.02 -17.29 -4.96
CA LEU A 13 12.68 -17.15 -6.25
C LEU A 13 11.95 -16.14 -7.16
N LEU A 14 10.63 -16.33 -7.35
CA LEU A 14 9.82 -15.43 -8.16
C LEU A 14 9.90 -13.97 -7.69
N ARG A 15 9.76 -13.73 -6.39
CA ARG A 15 9.68 -12.37 -5.82
C ARG A 15 11.01 -11.66 -5.67
N ARG A 16 12.09 -12.42 -5.44
CA ARG A 16 13.42 -11.86 -5.17
C ARG A 16 14.33 -11.85 -6.40
N TYR A 17 13.97 -12.58 -7.45
CA TYR A 17 14.76 -12.71 -8.66
C TYR A 17 13.93 -12.47 -9.93
N VAL A 18 13.00 -13.38 -10.25
CA VAL A 18 12.32 -13.38 -11.57
C VAL A 18 11.56 -12.07 -11.85
N PHE A 19 10.79 -11.58 -10.87
CA PHE A 19 10.00 -10.35 -11.00
C PHE A 19 10.76 -9.06 -10.69
N VAL A 20 12.07 -9.15 -10.44
CA VAL A 20 12.93 -7.99 -10.26
C VAL A 20 13.48 -7.60 -11.64
N PRO A 21 13.51 -6.28 -11.98
CA PRO A 21 14.14 -5.80 -13.21
C PRO A 21 15.55 -6.35 -13.39
N ASP A 22 15.92 -6.67 -14.64
CA ASP A 22 17.15 -7.38 -14.98
C ASP A 22 18.40 -6.71 -14.39
N ASP A 23 18.47 -5.37 -14.42
CA ASP A 23 19.55 -4.54 -13.88
C ASP A 23 19.66 -4.59 -12.34
N ARG A 24 18.65 -5.10 -11.65
CA ARG A 24 18.54 -5.15 -10.17
C ARG A 24 18.48 -6.57 -9.61
N ARG A 25 18.64 -7.60 -10.46
CA ARG A 25 18.57 -9.00 -10.02
C ARG A 25 19.81 -9.38 -9.19
N PRO A 26 19.63 -10.01 -8.02
CA PRO A 26 20.77 -10.53 -7.24
C PRO A 26 21.33 -11.81 -7.88
N ASP A 27 22.60 -12.13 -7.62
CA ASP A 27 23.20 -13.38 -8.09
C ASP A 27 22.42 -14.62 -7.62
N VAL A 28 22.23 -15.56 -8.54
CA VAL A 28 21.48 -16.79 -8.28
C VAL A 28 22.42 -17.81 -7.65
N SER A 29 22.16 -18.19 -6.39
CA SER A 29 22.87 -19.31 -5.78
C SER A 29 22.63 -20.61 -6.57
N PRO A 30 23.56 -21.57 -6.58
CA PRO A 30 23.40 -22.83 -7.31
C PRO A 30 22.07 -23.56 -7.00
N TYR A 31 21.62 -23.50 -5.75
CA TYR A 31 20.34 -24.06 -5.30
C TYR A 31 19.12 -23.35 -5.90
N LEU A 32 19.15 -22.01 -5.97
CA LEU A 32 18.10 -21.24 -6.63
C LEU A 32 18.09 -21.46 -8.15
N GLY A 33 19.27 -21.70 -8.74
CA GLY A 33 19.40 -21.99 -10.17
C GLY A 33 18.71 -23.29 -10.59
N LEU A 34 18.74 -24.33 -9.73
CA LEU A 34 17.99 -25.56 -9.96
C LEU A 34 16.48 -25.33 -9.94
N ALA A 35 15.99 -24.57 -8.95
CA ALA A 35 14.58 -24.22 -8.86
C ALA A 35 14.12 -23.35 -10.04
N LEU A 36 14.98 -22.45 -10.54
CA LEU A 36 14.71 -21.62 -11.71
C LEU A 36 14.58 -22.45 -12.98
N ARG A 37 15.53 -23.34 -13.26
CA ARG A 37 15.43 -24.24 -14.43
C ARG A 37 14.19 -25.11 -14.38
N TRP A 38 13.85 -25.63 -13.21
CA TRP A 38 12.62 -26.41 -13.05
C TRP A 38 11.38 -25.55 -13.33
N LEU A 39 11.36 -24.31 -12.83
CA LEU A 39 10.25 -23.39 -13.04
C LEU A 39 10.09 -23.02 -14.52
N GLU A 40 11.18 -22.74 -15.22
CA GLU A 40 11.18 -22.45 -16.67
C GLU A 40 10.65 -23.64 -17.46
N ALA A 41 11.14 -24.85 -17.19
CA ALA A 41 10.68 -26.07 -17.84
C ALA A 41 9.21 -26.42 -17.54
N ALA A 42 8.72 -26.06 -16.34
CA ALA A 42 7.34 -26.29 -15.93
C ALA A 42 6.38 -25.16 -16.35
N SER A 43 6.89 -24.05 -16.87
CA SER A 43 6.10 -22.89 -17.29
C SER A 43 5.60 -23.07 -18.73
N MET A 44 4.39 -22.59 -18.99
CA MET A 44 3.83 -22.55 -20.35
C MET A 44 4.24 -21.26 -21.05
N PRO A 45 4.41 -21.28 -22.38
CA PRO A 45 4.59 -20.05 -23.14
C PRO A 45 3.34 -19.17 -23.00
N ILE A 46 3.52 -17.84 -23.01
CA ILE A 46 2.41 -16.90 -22.83
C ILE A 46 1.32 -17.06 -23.90
N THR A 47 1.70 -17.45 -25.12
CA THR A 47 0.81 -17.75 -26.25
C THR A 47 -0.13 -18.92 -25.98
N ALA A 48 0.17 -19.82 -25.03
CA ALA A 48 -0.76 -20.88 -24.62
C ALA A 48 -2.08 -20.30 -24.07
N LEU A 49 -2.07 -19.07 -23.56
CA LEU A 49 -3.29 -18.40 -23.09
C LEU A 49 -4.28 -18.06 -24.21
N ASP A 50 -3.89 -18.10 -25.48
CA ASP A 50 -4.82 -17.96 -26.61
C ASP A 50 -5.86 -19.08 -26.65
N GLU A 51 -5.56 -20.23 -26.03
CA GLU A 51 -6.55 -21.27 -25.78
C GLU A 51 -7.52 -20.82 -24.67
N PRO A 52 -8.83 -20.63 -24.95
CA PRO A 52 -9.77 -20.12 -23.95
C PRO A 52 -9.90 -20.98 -22.70
N ARG A 53 -9.61 -22.29 -22.81
CA ARG A 53 -9.58 -23.23 -21.68
C ARG A 53 -8.45 -22.90 -20.71
N LEU A 54 -7.25 -22.62 -21.21
CA LEU A 54 -6.09 -22.27 -20.38
C LEU A 54 -6.24 -20.88 -19.78
N ALA A 55 -6.75 -19.91 -20.53
CA ALA A 55 -7.11 -18.60 -19.98
C ALA A 55 -8.16 -18.70 -18.86
N ARG A 56 -9.17 -19.58 -19.00
CA ARG A 56 -10.12 -19.85 -17.92
C ARG A 56 -9.46 -20.52 -16.71
N ALA A 57 -8.62 -21.53 -16.93
CA ALA A 57 -7.90 -22.20 -15.85
C ALA A 57 -7.00 -21.23 -15.05
N ALA A 58 -6.37 -20.27 -15.73
CA ALA A 58 -5.62 -19.20 -15.08
C ALA A 58 -6.52 -18.33 -14.19
N LEU A 59 -7.72 -17.94 -14.66
CA LEU A 59 -8.68 -17.19 -13.83
C LEU A 59 -9.17 -18.00 -12.62
N GLU A 60 -9.41 -19.30 -12.79
CA GLU A 60 -9.78 -20.20 -11.70
C GLU A 60 -8.66 -20.30 -10.65
N ALA A 61 -7.40 -20.39 -11.08
CA ALA A 61 -6.25 -20.35 -10.18
C ALA A 61 -6.16 -19.01 -9.41
N LEU A 62 -6.45 -17.89 -10.06
CA LEU A 62 -6.48 -16.58 -9.40
C LEU A 62 -7.63 -16.45 -8.38
N ALA A 63 -8.73 -17.19 -8.58
CA ALA A 63 -9.86 -17.25 -7.66
C ALA A 63 -9.54 -17.98 -6.35
N LEU A 64 -8.38 -18.64 -6.24
CA LEU A 64 -7.96 -19.34 -5.03
C LEU A 64 -6.88 -18.58 -4.25
N GLN A 65 -6.84 -18.81 -2.94
CA GLN A 65 -5.74 -18.47 -2.04
C GLN A 65 -4.62 -19.51 -2.18
N LEU A 66 -3.45 -19.24 -1.58
CA LEU A 66 -2.32 -20.19 -1.63
C LEU A 66 -2.64 -21.53 -0.98
N GLY A 67 -3.55 -21.55 0.01
CA GLY A 67 -4.05 -22.77 0.65
C GLY A 67 -5.20 -23.45 -0.10
N GLY A 68 -5.49 -23.04 -1.34
CA GLY A 68 -6.56 -23.64 -2.16
C GLY A 68 -7.98 -23.20 -1.83
N GLN A 69 -8.19 -22.39 -0.79
CA GLN A 69 -9.50 -21.86 -0.44
C GLN A 69 -9.92 -20.70 -1.36
N PRO A 70 -11.22 -20.44 -1.57
CA PRO A 70 -11.68 -19.31 -2.36
C PRO A 70 -11.14 -17.97 -1.85
N ALA A 71 -10.66 -17.13 -2.76
CA ALA A 71 -10.25 -15.76 -2.46
C ALA A 71 -11.47 -14.86 -2.23
N ALA A 72 -11.34 -13.86 -1.37
CA ALA A 72 -12.34 -12.82 -1.22
C ALA A 72 -12.64 -12.14 -2.57
N ALA A 73 -13.88 -11.69 -2.77
CA ALA A 73 -14.33 -11.08 -4.03
C ALA A 73 -13.44 -9.90 -4.47
N SER A 74 -13.07 -9.03 -3.52
CA SER A 74 -12.16 -7.90 -3.74
C SER A 74 -10.76 -8.36 -4.17
N THR A 75 -10.21 -9.37 -3.50
CA THR A 75 -8.92 -9.98 -3.83
C THR A 75 -8.90 -10.57 -5.24
N PHE A 76 -9.93 -11.33 -5.61
CA PHE A 76 -10.04 -11.88 -6.96
C PHE A 76 -10.11 -10.78 -8.03
N ARG A 77 -10.96 -9.75 -7.82
CA ARG A 77 -11.07 -8.62 -8.75
C ARG A 77 -9.73 -7.91 -8.96
N HIS A 78 -8.98 -7.68 -7.87
CA HIS A 78 -7.67 -7.08 -7.94
C HIS A 78 -6.68 -7.95 -8.73
N LYS A 79 -6.57 -9.24 -8.40
CA LYS A 79 -5.72 -10.19 -9.14
C LYS A 79 -6.07 -10.24 -10.63
N ARG A 80 -7.35 -10.33 -10.97
CA ARG A 80 -7.83 -10.35 -12.36
C ARG A 80 -7.48 -9.06 -13.09
N ALA A 81 -7.64 -7.89 -12.44
CA ALA A 81 -7.29 -6.61 -13.06
C ALA A 81 -5.79 -6.52 -13.35
N VAL A 82 -4.94 -6.90 -12.40
CA VAL A 82 -3.48 -6.94 -12.59
C VAL A 82 -3.10 -7.92 -13.71
N PHE A 83 -3.69 -9.12 -13.71
CA PHE A 83 -3.44 -10.11 -14.77
C PHE A 83 -3.89 -9.61 -16.14
N LYS A 84 -5.06 -8.95 -16.21
CA LYS A 84 -5.54 -8.33 -17.46
C LYS A 84 -4.55 -7.29 -17.98
N HIS A 85 -4.03 -6.40 -17.12
CA HIS A 85 -3.05 -5.41 -17.53
C HIS A 85 -1.73 -6.03 -17.98
N ALA A 86 -1.23 -7.06 -17.28
CA ALA A 86 -0.02 -7.78 -17.70
C ALA A 86 -0.16 -8.40 -19.10
N LEU A 87 -1.32 -9.00 -19.40
CA LEU A 87 -1.61 -9.51 -20.74
C LEU A 87 -1.80 -8.40 -21.78
N GLY A 88 -2.34 -7.24 -21.37
CA GLY A 88 -2.40 -6.05 -22.23
C GLY A 88 -1.01 -5.56 -22.63
N HIS A 89 -0.08 -5.53 -21.67
CA HIS A 89 1.31 -5.18 -21.96
C HIS A 89 2.01 -6.20 -22.87
N ALA A 90 1.75 -7.49 -22.71
CA ALA A 90 2.24 -8.50 -23.65
C ALA A 90 1.70 -8.31 -25.08
N VAL A 91 0.48 -7.78 -25.23
CA VAL A 91 -0.04 -7.38 -26.55
C VAL A 91 0.71 -6.17 -27.10
N GLU A 92 1.02 -5.17 -26.28
CA GLU A 92 1.82 -4.00 -26.69
C GLU A 92 3.23 -4.39 -27.16
N LEU A 93 3.84 -5.41 -26.53
CA LEU A 93 5.14 -5.96 -26.91
C LEU A 93 5.07 -6.88 -28.15
N GLY A 94 3.88 -7.25 -28.60
CA GLY A 94 3.68 -8.17 -29.74
C GLY A 94 3.77 -9.66 -29.40
N ASP A 95 3.89 -10.03 -28.13
CA ASP A 95 3.90 -11.43 -27.68
C ASP A 95 2.53 -12.10 -27.82
N LEU A 96 1.45 -11.30 -27.83
CA LEU A 96 0.06 -11.72 -28.02
C LEU A 96 -0.64 -10.81 -29.04
N ALA A 97 -1.51 -11.38 -29.86
CA ALA A 97 -2.26 -10.59 -30.85
C ALA A 97 -3.42 -9.77 -30.22
N ALA A 98 -4.03 -10.30 -29.15
CA ALA A 98 -5.11 -9.66 -28.41
C ALA A 98 -5.17 -10.20 -26.99
N ASN A 99 -5.86 -9.51 -26.07
CA ASN A 99 -5.95 -9.95 -24.68
C ASN A 99 -6.86 -11.19 -24.56
N PRO A 100 -6.32 -12.37 -24.16
CA PRO A 100 -7.09 -13.62 -24.17
C PRO A 100 -8.28 -13.61 -23.21
N LEU A 101 -8.25 -12.77 -22.17
CA LEU A 101 -9.32 -12.69 -21.17
C LEU A 101 -10.61 -12.11 -21.72
N ASP A 102 -10.57 -11.36 -22.82
CA ASP A 102 -11.77 -10.78 -23.43
C ASP A 102 -12.64 -11.85 -24.12
N ARG A 103 -12.05 -13.02 -24.43
CA ARG A 103 -12.74 -14.19 -24.99
C ARG A 103 -13.38 -15.08 -23.92
N VAL A 104 -13.02 -14.89 -22.64
CA VAL A 104 -13.52 -15.71 -21.53
C VAL A 104 -14.67 -15.01 -20.81
N LYS A 105 -15.88 -15.54 -20.96
CA LYS A 105 -17.03 -15.12 -20.14
C LYS A 105 -16.80 -15.56 -18.70
N TRP A 106 -16.75 -14.58 -17.79
CA TRP A 106 -16.61 -14.79 -16.35
C TRP A 106 -17.56 -13.87 -15.58
N ARG A 107 -18.29 -14.40 -14.60
CA ARG A 107 -19.16 -13.60 -13.72
C ARG A 107 -18.37 -13.22 -12.46
N PRO A 108 -18.00 -11.95 -12.28
CA PRO A 108 -17.30 -11.54 -11.07
C PRO A 108 -18.21 -11.71 -9.84
N PRO A 109 -17.66 -12.12 -8.68
CA PRO A 109 -18.43 -12.18 -7.45
C PRO A 109 -18.98 -10.79 -7.11
N LYS A 110 -20.23 -10.72 -6.65
CA LYS A 110 -20.86 -9.47 -6.20
C LYS A 110 -20.16 -9.00 -4.93
N GLN A 111 -19.93 -7.69 -4.84
CA GLN A 111 -19.41 -7.05 -3.64
C GLN A 111 -20.45 -6.01 -3.22
N SER A 112 -20.90 -6.07 -1.98
CA SER A 112 -21.64 -4.96 -1.39
C SER A 112 -20.65 -3.84 -1.12
N GLY A 113 -20.91 -2.65 -1.68
CA GLY A 113 -20.12 -1.43 -1.41
C GLY A 113 -20.53 -0.74 -0.11
N ALA A 114 -21.50 -1.27 0.63
CA ALA A 114 -21.98 -0.67 1.86
C ALA A 114 -20.93 -0.80 2.96
N VAL A 115 -20.55 0.34 3.54
CA VAL A 115 -19.77 0.38 4.78
C VAL A 115 -20.71 0.11 5.94
N ASP A 116 -20.41 -0.90 6.76
CA ASP A 116 -21.16 -1.14 7.98
C ASP A 116 -20.84 -0.02 9.00
N ARG A 117 -21.81 0.85 9.25
CA ARG A 117 -21.63 2.00 10.15
C ARG A 117 -21.30 1.60 11.58
N ARG A 118 -21.62 0.37 11.99
CA ARG A 118 -21.37 -0.15 13.35
C ARG A 118 -19.90 -0.46 13.60
N VAL A 119 -19.10 -0.63 12.54
CA VAL A 119 -17.66 -0.85 12.64
C VAL A 119 -16.85 0.44 12.49
N VAL A 120 -17.52 1.58 12.28
CA VAL A 120 -16.87 2.89 12.12
C VAL A 120 -16.81 3.59 13.48
N VAL A 121 -15.63 4.13 13.78
CA VAL A 121 -15.35 4.85 15.02
C VAL A 121 -16.20 6.11 15.13
N ASN A 122 -16.98 6.23 16.21
CA ASN A 122 -17.75 7.43 16.52
C ASN A 122 -16.89 8.50 17.24
N PRO A 123 -17.39 9.74 17.44
CA PRO A 123 -16.60 10.80 18.07
C PRO A 123 -16.11 10.54 19.49
N SER A 124 -16.86 9.83 20.34
CA SER A 124 -16.38 9.50 21.69
C SER A 124 -15.28 8.44 21.64
N GLN A 125 -15.51 7.38 20.86
CA GLN A 125 -14.53 6.32 20.62
C GLN A 125 -13.24 6.87 20.00
N ALA A 126 -13.32 7.85 19.10
CA ALA A 126 -12.14 8.47 18.50
C ALA A 126 -11.27 9.16 19.55
N ARG A 127 -11.88 9.92 20.47
CA ARG A 127 -11.15 10.59 21.56
C ARG A 127 -10.53 9.59 22.52
N GLU A 128 -11.26 8.55 22.89
CA GLU A 128 -10.76 7.46 23.72
C GLU A 128 -9.59 6.74 23.06
N LEU A 129 -9.68 6.43 21.76
CA LEU A 129 -8.60 5.81 20.99
C LEU A 129 -7.38 6.72 20.87
N LEU A 130 -7.56 8.02 20.62
CA LEU A 130 -6.44 8.98 20.56
C LEU A 130 -5.73 9.11 21.91
N THR A 131 -6.50 9.04 23.01
CA THR A 131 -5.95 8.95 24.36
C THR A 131 -5.20 7.64 24.54
N ALA A 132 -5.79 6.49 24.23
CA ALA A 132 -5.15 5.18 24.33
C ALA A 132 -3.85 5.09 23.52
N VAL A 133 -3.84 5.60 22.29
CA VAL A 133 -2.64 5.72 21.44
C VAL A 133 -1.52 6.44 22.15
N SER A 134 -1.81 7.50 22.91
CA SER A 134 -0.79 8.25 23.65
C SER A 134 -0.06 7.41 24.71
N TYR A 135 -0.66 6.32 25.20
CA TYR A 135 -0.05 5.40 26.17
C TYR A 135 0.66 4.20 25.50
N VAL A 136 0.60 4.06 24.17
CA VAL A 136 1.22 2.93 23.48
C VAL A 136 2.73 3.12 23.35
N GLY A 137 3.44 2.58 24.35
CA GLY A 137 4.90 2.66 24.45
C GLY A 137 5.40 4.06 24.81
N GLN A 138 6.67 4.16 25.16
CA GLN A 138 7.24 5.38 25.76
C GLN A 138 7.37 6.56 24.78
N SER A 139 7.55 6.29 23.48
CA SER A 139 7.80 7.36 22.49
C SER A 139 6.96 7.27 21.23
N ARG A 140 6.56 6.07 20.79
CA ARG A 140 5.87 5.87 19.51
C ARG A 140 4.42 6.34 19.55
N GLY A 141 3.68 5.90 20.57
CA GLY A 141 2.28 6.28 20.78
C GLY A 141 2.05 7.79 20.83
N PRO A 142 2.73 8.52 21.75
CA PRO A 142 2.62 9.97 21.84
C PRO A 142 2.86 10.70 20.51
N ARG A 143 3.89 10.30 19.75
CA ARG A 143 4.23 10.89 18.45
C ARG A 143 3.24 10.59 17.33
N LEU A 144 2.45 9.52 17.48
CA LEU A 144 1.46 9.10 16.50
C LEU A 144 0.04 9.57 16.83
N ARG A 145 -0.24 10.02 18.07
CA ARG A 145 -1.56 10.58 18.46
C ARG A 145 -2.01 11.65 17.48
N ALA A 146 -1.17 12.65 17.22
CA ALA A 146 -1.52 13.75 16.31
C ALA A 146 -1.66 13.30 14.84
N MET A 147 -0.87 12.30 14.41
CA MET A 147 -1.01 11.70 13.07
C MET A 147 -2.39 11.04 12.91
N PHE A 148 -2.84 10.24 13.89
CA PHE A 148 -4.17 9.64 13.86
C PHE A 148 -5.29 10.68 14.00
N ALA A 149 -5.09 11.73 14.79
CA ALA A 149 -6.04 12.83 14.90
C ALA A 149 -6.25 13.52 13.55
N CYS A 150 -5.19 13.71 12.76
CA CYS A 150 -5.30 14.22 11.38
C CYS A 150 -6.15 13.31 10.48
N MET A 151 -5.96 11.98 10.59
CA MET A 151 -6.78 11.04 9.80
C MET A 151 -8.25 11.10 10.20
N TYR A 152 -8.55 11.26 11.49
CA TYR A 152 -9.92 11.28 11.99
C TYR A 152 -10.63 12.62 11.69
N PHE A 153 -10.06 13.74 12.15
CA PHE A 153 -10.71 15.05 12.09
C PHE A 153 -10.62 15.73 10.73
N ALA A 154 -9.58 15.42 9.95
CA ALA A 154 -9.33 16.07 8.66
C ALA A 154 -9.37 15.07 7.48
N GLY A 155 -9.61 13.77 7.74
CA GLY A 155 -9.78 12.76 6.70
C GLY A 155 -8.52 12.49 5.87
N LEU A 156 -7.34 12.81 6.42
CA LEU A 156 -6.07 12.57 5.74
C LEU A 156 -5.87 11.07 5.55
N ARG A 157 -5.38 10.67 4.37
CA ARG A 157 -4.86 9.31 4.20
C ARG A 157 -3.57 9.15 5.02
N PRO A 158 -3.22 7.91 5.43
CA PRO A 158 -1.98 7.69 6.20
C PRO A 158 -0.72 8.26 5.54
N ALA A 159 -0.62 8.17 4.21
CA ALA A 159 0.52 8.72 3.45
C ALA A 159 0.52 10.25 3.36
N GLU A 160 -0.66 10.89 3.37
CA GLU A 160 -0.79 12.35 3.41
C GLU A 160 -0.41 12.86 4.81
N ALA A 161 -0.91 12.21 5.87
CA ALA A 161 -0.53 12.52 7.23
C ALA A 161 0.98 12.33 7.45
N ALA A 162 1.56 11.20 7.04
CA ALA A 162 3.00 10.94 7.17
C ALA A 162 3.91 11.94 6.42
N GLY A 163 3.38 12.58 5.37
CA GLY A 163 4.07 13.62 4.61
C GLY A 163 3.81 15.05 5.10
N LEU A 164 2.92 15.25 6.08
CA LEU A 164 2.50 16.58 6.53
C LEU A 164 3.66 17.37 7.15
N ARG A 165 3.85 18.59 6.67
CA ARG A 165 4.89 19.51 7.14
C ARG A 165 4.30 20.69 7.89
N ARG A 166 5.08 21.27 8.80
CA ARG A 166 4.66 22.45 9.57
C ARG A 166 4.26 23.64 8.68
N GLN A 167 4.99 23.86 7.60
CA GLN A 167 4.74 24.97 6.65
C GLN A 167 3.40 24.85 5.92
N ASP A 168 2.83 23.63 5.85
CA ASP A 168 1.57 23.36 5.17
C ASP A 168 0.36 23.54 6.12
N CYS A 169 0.60 24.00 7.36
CA CYS A 169 -0.40 24.10 8.42
C CYS A 169 -0.53 25.55 8.94
N GLU A 170 -1.76 26.06 8.92
CA GLU A 170 -2.16 27.29 9.62
C GLU A 170 -2.85 26.89 10.92
N LEU A 171 -2.18 27.11 12.05
CA LEU A 171 -2.60 26.65 13.38
C LEU A 171 -2.76 27.83 14.35
N PRO A 172 -3.87 28.59 14.27
CA PRO A 172 -4.08 29.75 15.13
C PRO A 172 -4.14 29.35 16.61
N ALA A 173 -3.95 30.32 17.51
CA ALA A 173 -4.05 30.08 18.95
C ALA A 173 -5.46 29.67 19.38
N THR A 174 -6.48 30.17 18.68
CA THR A 174 -7.89 29.85 18.88
C THR A 174 -8.60 29.73 17.54
N GLY A 175 -9.67 28.93 17.48
CA GLY A 175 -10.50 28.78 16.28
C GLY A 175 -10.03 27.71 15.31
N TRP A 176 -10.55 27.79 14.07
CA TRP A 176 -10.29 26.82 13.02
C TRP A 176 -8.94 27.07 12.35
N GLY A 177 -8.24 25.99 12.03
CA GLY A 177 -7.02 26.01 11.25
C GLY A 177 -7.23 25.57 9.81
N LEU A 178 -6.13 25.49 9.07
CA LEU A 178 -6.11 25.02 7.70
C LEU A 178 -4.91 24.09 7.49
N ILE A 179 -5.12 22.96 6.84
CA ILE A 179 -4.04 22.13 6.28
C ILE A 179 -4.11 22.20 4.76
N THR A 180 -3.00 22.53 4.13
CA THR A 180 -2.87 22.57 2.66
C THR A 180 -2.07 21.35 2.20
N LEU A 181 -2.77 20.28 1.80
CA LEU A 181 -2.11 19.07 1.36
C LEU A 181 -1.49 19.28 -0.03
N LYS A 182 -0.16 19.24 -0.12
CA LYS A 182 0.58 19.31 -1.40
C LYS A 182 1.14 17.96 -1.86
N LYS A 183 1.68 17.17 -0.94
CA LYS A 183 2.37 15.92 -1.25
C LYS A 183 1.85 14.76 -0.41
N SER A 184 1.96 13.55 -0.96
CA SER A 184 1.74 12.29 -0.25
C SER A 184 3.06 11.53 -0.19
N ARG A 185 3.31 10.83 0.92
CA ARG A 185 4.53 10.05 1.12
C ARG A 185 4.25 8.54 1.16
N PRO A 186 3.86 7.90 0.03
CA PRO A 186 3.53 6.49 0.01
C PRO A 186 4.74 5.62 0.35
N GLN A 187 4.49 4.55 1.10
CA GLN A 187 5.49 3.51 1.33
C GLN A 187 5.46 2.50 0.19
N SER A 188 6.60 2.22 -0.41
CA SER A 188 6.80 1.17 -1.41
C SER A 188 8.08 0.40 -1.12
N ASN A 189 8.24 -0.80 -1.70
CA ASN A 189 9.47 -1.56 -1.54
C ASN A 189 10.54 -0.95 -2.45
N LYS A 190 11.73 -0.66 -1.90
CA LYS A 190 12.88 -0.03 -2.60
C LYS A 190 13.19 -0.63 -3.98
N ARG A 191 12.94 -1.94 -4.15
CA ARG A 191 13.15 -2.64 -5.43
C ARG A 191 12.23 -2.17 -6.57
N TYR A 192 11.12 -1.53 -6.22
CA TYR A 192 10.08 -1.07 -7.13
C TYR A 192 9.85 0.44 -7.04
N THR A 193 10.80 1.19 -6.48
CA THR A 193 10.82 2.65 -6.52
C THR A 193 11.96 3.13 -7.41
N ASP A 194 11.71 4.20 -8.15
CA ASP A 194 12.70 4.83 -9.01
C ASP A 194 13.81 5.49 -8.17
N SER A 195 13.43 6.03 -7.00
CA SER A 195 14.32 6.65 -6.03
C SER A 195 15.17 5.66 -5.21
N GLY A 196 14.88 4.35 -5.28
CA GLY A 196 15.55 3.35 -4.44
C GLY A 196 15.24 3.46 -2.94
N GLU A 197 14.33 4.36 -2.55
CA GLU A 197 13.90 4.59 -1.18
C GLU A 197 12.57 3.95 -0.85
N THR A 198 12.37 3.65 0.44
CA THR A 198 11.15 2.96 0.95
C THR A 198 9.95 3.91 0.95
N PHE A 199 10.22 5.21 1.00
CA PHE A 199 9.22 6.26 0.97
C PHE A 199 9.53 7.16 -0.21
N ASP A 200 8.53 7.38 -1.04
CA ASP A 200 8.61 8.27 -2.20
C ASP A 200 7.82 9.54 -1.88
N ASP A 201 8.23 10.69 -2.41
CA ASP A 201 7.41 11.91 -2.34
C ASP A 201 6.65 12.03 -3.67
N ARG A 202 5.33 11.81 -3.65
CA ARG A 202 4.47 11.86 -4.85
C ARG A 202 3.39 12.94 -4.73
N GLY A 203 2.87 13.40 -5.87
CA GLY A 203 1.64 14.17 -5.93
C GLY A 203 0.46 13.44 -5.27
N LEU A 204 -0.60 14.19 -4.97
CA LEU A 204 -1.84 13.63 -4.42
C LEU A 204 -2.43 12.59 -5.39
N LYS A 205 -2.96 11.48 -4.83
CA LYS A 205 -3.48 10.35 -5.62
C LYS A 205 -4.49 10.83 -6.70
N HIS A 206 -4.20 10.51 -7.97
CA HIS A 206 -5.00 10.88 -9.17
C HIS A 206 -5.05 12.38 -9.49
N ARG A 207 -4.04 13.15 -9.11
CA ARG A 207 -3.92 14.57 -9.47
C ARG A 207 -2.51 14.88 -9.95
N ASP A 208 -2.38 15.90 -10.79
CA ASP A 208 -1.07 16.43 -11.18
C ASP A 208 -0.29 16.86 -9.92
N ASP A 209 1.04 16.78 -9.98
CA ASP A 209 1.93 16.89 -8.82
C ASP A 209 1.81 18.20 -8.01
N ASP A 210 1.18 19.24 -8.57
CA ASP A 210 1.02 20.57 -7.96
C ASP A 210 -0.40 20.90 -7.47
N VAL A 211 -1.37 19.99 -7.57
CA VAL A 211 -2.74 20.28 -7.10
C VAL A 211 -2.81 20.18 -5.57
N VAL A 212 -2.87 21.33 -4.90
CA VAL A 212 -3.12 21.41 -3.46
C VAL A 212 -4.61 21.23 -3.11
N ARG A 213 -4.89 20.67 -1.92
CA ARG A 213 -6.25 20.69 -1.34
C ARG A 213 -6.22 21.38 0.04
N PRO A 214 -6.95 22.49 0.22
CA PRO A 214 -7.21 23.03 1.55
C PRO A 214 -8.18 22.11 2.30
N VAL A 215 -7.86 21.82 3.56
CA VAL A 215 -8.67 21.05 4.48
C VAL A 215 -8.87 21.87 5.74
N PRO A 216 -10.11 22.35 6.02
CA PRO A 216 -10.38 23.07 7.26
C PRO A 216 -10.20 22.13 8.45
N VAL A 217 -9.53 22.63 9.50
CA VAL A 217 -9.15 21.85 10.68
C VAL A 217 -9.91 22.36 11.90
N PRO A 218 -10.66 21.50 12.61
CA PRO A 218 -11.41 21.93 13.78
C PRO A 218 -10.47 22.38 14.92
N PRO A 219 -10.92 23.27 15.83
CA PRO A 219 -10.10 23.78 16.93
C PRO A 219 -9.46 22.69 17.79
N GLU A 220 -10.15 21.56 17.98
CA GLU A 220 -9.63 20.40 18.73
C GLU A 220 -8.37 19.81 18.07
N LEU A 221 -8.38 19.65 16.73
CA LEU A 221 -7.20 19.18 16.00
C LEU A 221 -6.10 20.24 15.97
N VAL A 222 -6.44 21.54 15.92
CA VAL A 222 -5.44 22.62 16.06
C VAL A 222 -4.70 22.50 17.38
N GLY A 223 -5.42 22.31 18.50
CA GLY A 223 -4.83 22.09 19.82
C GLY A 223 -3.88 20.88 19.84
N ILE A 224 -4.34 19.73 19.34
CA ILE A 224 -3.52 18.50 19.27
C ILE A 224 -2.25 18.70 18.43
N LEU A 225 -2.34 19.41 17.30
CA LEU A 225 -1.19 19.66 16.44
C LEU A 225 -0.18 20.63 17.08
N ARG A 226 -0.66 21.63 17.81
CA ARG A 226 0.20 22.56 18.56
C ARG A 226 0.91 21.84 19.71
N GLU A 227 0.17 21.06 20.52
CA GLU A 227 0.76 20.20 21.57
C GLU A 227 1.85 19.28 21.01
N HIS A 228 1.61 18.68 19.85
CA HIS A 228 2.59 17.83 19.17
C HIS A 228 3.84 18.60 18.77
N LEU A 229 3.69 19.78 18.17
CA LEU A 229 4.82 20.62 17.75
C LEU A 229 5.64 21.09 18.95
N ASP A 230 4.98 21.46 20.05
CA ASP A 230 5.64 21.91 21.28
C ASP A 230 6.43 20.76 21.93
N ALA A 231 5.87 19.55 21.94
CA ALA A 231 6.52 18.38 22.55
C ALA A 231 7.63 17.75 21.69
N PHE A 232 7.50 17.80 20.36
CA PHE A 232 8.29 16.96 19.45
C PHE A 232 9.01 17.72 18.34
N GLY A 233 8.66 18.97 18.08
CA GLY A 233 9.17 19.76 16.97
C GLY A 233 8.87 19.14 15.61
N THR A 234 9.78 19.37 14.67
CA THR A 234 9.74 18.81 13.30
C THR A 234 11.07 18.14 12.96
N ALA A 235 11.07 17.27 11.95
CA ALA A 235 12.31 16.87 11.29
C ALA A 235 12.96 18.07 10.56
N GLU A 236 14.21 17.90 10.13
CA GLU A 236 14.97 18.89 9.34
C GLU A 236 14.23 19.31 8.06
N ASP A 237 13.50 18.38 7.44
CA ASP A 237 12.70 18.63 6.23
C ASP A 237 11.29 19.20 6.52
N GLY A 238 11.01 19.55 7.78
CA GLY A 238 9.76 20.15 8.23
C GLY A 238 8.62 19.17 8.52
N ARG A 239 8.82 17.86 8.34
CA ARG A 239 7.79 16.85 8.64
C ARG A 239 7.47 16.80 10.13
N MET A 240 6.17 16.68 10.43
CA MET A 240 5.66 16.69 11.81
C MET A 240 5.71 15.31 12.46
N PHE A 241 5.39 14.24 11.74
CA PHE A 241 5.23 12.89 12.30
C PHE A 241 6.40 11.97 11.93
N VAL A 242 7.47 12.08 12.71
CA VAL A 242 8.70 11.30 12.54
C VAL A 242 9.06 10.53 13.81
N THR A 243 9.88 9.49 13.66
CA THR A 243 10.50 8.79 14.79
C THR A 243 11.43 9.73 15.56
N SER A 244 11.89 9.32 16.75
CA SER A 244 12.88 10.09 17.52
C SER A 244 14.19 10.36 16.75
N GLY A 245 14.50 9.55 15.73
CA GLY A 245 15.64 9.76 14.84
C GLY A 245 15.31 10.48 13.53
N GLY A 246 14.16 11.16 13.43
CA GLY A 246 13.78 11.95 12.25
C GLY A 246 13.28 11.14 11.03
N GLN A 247 13.13 9.83 11.17
CA GLN A 247 12.73 8.94 10.08
C GLN A 247 11.20 8.81 9.97
N SER A 248 10.70 8.44 8.78
CA SER A 248 9.28 8.10 8.61
C SER A 248 8.88 6.85 9.40
N PHE A 249 7.66 6.84 9.95
CA PHE A 249 7.06 5.60 10.45
C PHE A 249 6.67 4.68 9.28
N SER A 250 7.01 3.39 9.39
CA SER A 250 6.51 2.38 8.45
C SER A 250 5.01 2.17 8.60
N GLY A 251 4.37 1.70 7.52
CA GLY A 251 2.98 1.26 7.51
C GLY A 251 2.66 0.27 8.62
N SER A 252 3.55 -0.69 8.82
CA SER A 252 3.47 -1.67 9.90
C SER A 252 3.59 -1.05 11.29
N ALA A 253 4.41 0.00 11.46
CA ALA A 253 4.66 0.61 12.77
C ALA A 253 3.44 1.34 13.30
N TYR A 254 2.83 2.23 12.50
CA TYR A 254 1.61 2.90 12.95
C TYR A 254 0.43 1.93 13.04
N ALA A 255 0.33 0.92 12.15
CA ALA A 255 -0.72 -0.10 12.25
C ALA A 255 -0.61 -0.93 13.55
N GLN A 256 0.61 -1.24 13.99
CA GLN A 256 0.84 -1.94 15.26
C GLN A 256 0.45 -1.08 16.47
N VAL A 257 0.73 0.22 16.42
CA VAL A 257 0.32 1.16 17.48
C VAL A 257 -1.20 1.25 17.55
N TRP A 258 -1.87 1.43 16.41
CA TRP A 258 -3.32 1.49 16.33
C TRP A 258 -3.99 0.21 16.83
N LYS A 259 -3.44 -0.97 16.51
CA LYS A 259 -3.98 -2.25 16.97
C LYS A 259 -3.82 -2.49 18.48
N ARG A 260 -2.84 -1.83 19.11
CA ARG A 260 -2.58 -1.97 20.56
C ARG A 260 -3.40 -1.02 21.41
N ALA A 261 -3.76 0.15 20.88
CA ALA A 261 -4.71 1.07 21.47
C ALA A 261 -6.12 0.46 21.44
#